data_AF-A0A811PQC0-F1
#
_entry.id   AF-A0A811PQC0-F1
#
_cell.length_a   1.000
_cell.length_b   1.000
_cell.length_c   1.000
_cell.angle_alpha   90.00
_cell.angle_beta   90.00
_cell.angle_gamma   90.00
#
_symmetry.space_group_name_H-M   'P 1'
#
loop_
_entity.id
_entity.type
_entity.pdbx_description
1 polymer ?
#
loop_
_entity_poly.entity_id
_entity_poly.type
_entity_poly.pdbx_seq_one_letter_code
_entity_poly.pdbx_strand_id
1 'polypeptide(L)'
;MPREEWRRLPCARVLVTVAGLDMLSARGRAYVHALRASGWPGEAELYETPGEYHVYFLNKPDSEKAAKEMEVLVNFINGDQVSNTASRMDA
;
A
#
# COMPACT_ATOMS: atom_id res chain seq x y z
N MET A 1 13.81 5.97 -13.49
CA MET A 1 12.72 5.67 -14.44
C MET A 1 12.15 6.96 -14.98
N PRO A 2 12.35 7.25 -16.27
CA PRO A 2 11.68 8.34 -16.99
C PRO A 2 10.16 8.27 -16.86
N ARG A 3 9.47 9.44 -16.85
CA ARG A 3 8.00 9.52 -16.69
C ARG A 3 7.23 8.73 -17.75
N GLU A 4 7.79 8.60 -18.95
CA GLU A 4 7.15 7.90 -20.07
C GLU A 4 7.03 6.39 -19.86
N GLU A 5 7.97 5.78 -19.14
CA GLU A 5 7.94 4.34 -18.86
C GLU A 5 6.81 4.00 -17.88
N TRP A 6 6.60 4.83 -16.86
CA TRP A 6 5.53 4.64 -15.89
C TRP A 6 4.13 4.69 -16.50
N ARG A 7 3.91 5.54 -17.51
CA ARG A 7 2.60 5.66 -18.20
C ARG A 7 2.15 4.37 -18.87
N ARG A 8 3.09 3.48 -19.21
CA ARG A 8 2.85 2.21 -19.91
C ARG A 8 2.83 1.01 -18.97
N LEU A 9 2.77 1.23 -17.65
CA LEU A 9 2.61 0.14 -16.70
C LEU A 9 1.32 -0.64 -17.03
N PRO A 10 1.42 -1.96 -17.27
CA PRO A 10 0.29 -2.76 -17.76
C PRO A 10 -0.71 -3.11 -16.66
N CYS A 11 -0.32 -3.02 -15.39
CA CYS A 11 -1.23 -3.21 -14.28
C CYS A 11 -2.15 -1.99 -14.11
N ALA A 12 -3.36 -2.23 -13.61
CA ALA A 12 -4.32 -1.18 -13.28
C ALA A 12 -4.15 -0.64 -11.86
N ARG A 13 -3.57 -1.43 -10.96
CA ARG A 13 -3.46 -1.14 -9.52
C ARG A 13 -2.08 -1.53 -9.00
N VAL A 14 -1.56 -0.75 -8.06
CA VAL A 14 -0.30 -1.01 -7.33
C VAL A 14 -0.54 -0.72 -5.84
N LEU A 15 -0.29 -1.69 -4.99
CA LEU A 15 -0.19 -1.50 -3.54
C LEU A 15 1.29 -1.50 -3.14
N VAL A 16 1.69 -0.53 -2.31
CA VAL A 16 2.99 -0.52 -1.65
C VAL A 16 2.76 -0.53 -0.15
N THR A 17 3.31 -1.53 0.55
CA THR A 17 3.34 -1.57 2.01
C THR A 17 4.70 -1.07 2.51
N VAL A 18 4.72 -0.30 3.60
CA VAL A 18 5.96 0.18 4.24
C VAL A 18 5.83 0.07 5.76
N ALA A 19 6.94 -0.18 6.43
CA ALA A 19 7.01 -0.12 7.89
C ALA A 19 7.61 1.23 8.32
N GLY A 20 7.02 1.88 9.32
CA GLY A 20 7.32 3.27 9.67
C GLY A 20 8.76 3.51 10.15
N LEU A 21 9.42 2.50 10.73
CA LEU A 21 10.82 2.56 11.17
C LEU A 21 11.78 1.91 10.18
N ASP A 22 11.29 1.48 9.01
CA ASP A 22 12.13 0.92 7.95
C ASP A 22 12.92 2.03 7.24
N MET A 23 14.23 1.84 7.13
CA MET A 23 15.15 2.68 6.36
C MET A 23 14.77 2.80 4.87
N LEU A 24 13.99 1.86 4.33
CA LEU A 24 13.50 1.86 2.96
C LEU A 24 12.12 2.51 2.80
N SER A 25 11.43 2.87 3.88
CA SER A 25 10.07 3.43 3.85
C SER A 25 9.96 4.69 2.99
N ALA A 26 10.99 5.55 3.03
CA ALA A 26 11.06 6.74 2.19
C ALA A 26 11.05 6.42 0.69
N ARG A 27 11.67 5.31 0.28
CA ARG A 27 11.68 4.86 -1.13
C ARG A 27 10.31 4.34 -1.56
N GLY A 28 9.64 3.57 -0.69
CA GLY A 28 8.26 3.12 -0.94
C GLY A 28 7.29 4.29 -1.11
N ARG A 29 7.35 5.28 -0.21
CA ARG A 29 6.56 6.53 -0.33
C ARG A 29 6.88 7.30 -1.61
N ALA A 30 8.16 7.46 -1.93
CA ALA A 30 8.58 8.14 -3.15
C ALA A 30 8.11 7.40 -4.42
N TYR A 31 8.05 6.08 -4.39
CA TYR A 31 7.55 5.28 -5.51
C TYR A 31 6.07 5.52 -5.77
N VAL A 32 5.23 5.47 -4.73
CA VAL A 32 3.79 5.80 -4.85
C VAL A 32 3.58 7.22 -5.36
N HIS A 33 4.33 8.20 -4.84
CA HIS A 33 4.26 9.57 -5.33
C HIS A 33 4.66 9.69 -6.81
N ALA A 34 5.74 9.00 -7.22
CA ALA A 34 6.20 9.01 -8.60
C ALA A 34 5.16 8.40 -9.56
N LEU A 35 4.52 7.28 -9.18
CA LEU A 35 3.44 6.67 -9.95
C LEU A 35 2.27 7.64 -10.14
N ARG A 36 1.76 8.23 -9.05
CA ARG A 36 0.66 9.20 -9.08
C ARG A 36 0.99 10.43 -9.93
N ALA A 37 2.23 10.89 -9.90
CA ALA A 37 2.67 12.05 -10.68
C ALA A 37 3.06 11.74 -12.15
N SER A 38 3.07 10.47 -12.55
CA SER A 38 3.58 10.06 -13.87
C SER A 38 2.58 10.25 -15.02
N GLY A 39 1.28 10.38 -14.71
CA GLY A 39 0.20 10.31 -15.69
C GLY A 39 -0.15 8.88 -16.10
N TRP A 40 0.37 7.86 -15.40
CA TRP A 40 -0.17 6.51 -15.45
C TRP A 40 -1.64 6.52 -14.99
N PRO A 41 -2.58 5.91 -15.76
CA PRO A 41 -4.00 5.99 -15.47
C PRO A 41 -4.48 5.07 -14.34
N GLY A 42 -3.59 4.23 -13.79
CA GLY A 42 -3.93 3.30 -12.72
C GLY A 42 -3.92 3.93 -11.32
N GLU A 43 -4.21 3.09 -10.33
CA GLU A 43 -4.30 3.49 -8.92
C GLU A 43 -3.07 3.01 -8.14
N ALA A 44 -2.43 3.92 -7.40
CA ALA A 44 -1.35 3.58 -6.47
C ALA A 44 -1.81 3.81 -5.03
N GLU A 45 -1.81 2.75 -4.23
CA GLU A 45 -2.17 2.70 -2.81
C GLU A 45 -0.91 2.57 -1.94
N LEU A 46 -0.90 3.24 -0.79
CA LEU A 46 0.17 3.14 0.21
C LEU A 46 -0.46 2.68 1.53
N TYR A 47 0.07 1.60 2.09
CA TYR A 47 -0.24 1.16 3.44
C TYR A 47 1.01 1.27 4.32
N GLU A 48 0.93 2.02 5.42
CA GLU A 48 2.06 2.24 6.32
C GLU A 48 1.77 1.67 7.70
N THR A 49 2.61 0.73 8.16
CA THR A 49 2.53 0.13 9.50
C THR A 49 3.45 0.89 10.46
N PRO A 50 2.92 1.70 11.41
CA PRO A 50 3.74 2.48 12.31
C PRO A 50 4.49 1.60 13.34
N GLY A 51 5.71 2.04 13.69
CA GLY A 51 6.50 1.42 14.75
C GLY A 51 7.13 0.06 14.40
N GLU A 52 7.01 -0.39 13.15
CA GLU A 52 7.64 -1.63 12.69
C GLU A 52 8.90 -1.35 11.86
N TYR A 53 9.82 -2.31 11.89
CA TYR A 53 11.07 -2.30 11.12
C TYR A 53 10.93 -3.09 9.82
N HIS A 54 12.01 -3.14 9.04
CA HIS A 54 12.08 -3.85 7.78
C HIS A 54 11.55 -5.29 7.89
N VAL A 55 10.65 -5.66 6.96
CA VAL A 55 10.05 -7.00 6.84
C VAL A 55 9.50 -7.58 8.14
N TYR A 56 8.93 -6.74 9.01
CA TYR A 56 8.45 -7.18 10.33
C TYR A 56 7.48 -8.37 10.28
N PHE A 57 6.67 -8.50 9.22
CA PHE A 57 5.73 -9.61 9.03
C PHE A 57 6.41 -10.97 8.86
N LEU A 58 7.69 -11.02 8.48
CA LEU A 58 8.49 -12.25 8.47
C LEU A 58 9.05 -12.58 9.86
N ASN A 59 9.37 -11.55 10.64
CA ASN A 59 9.98 -11.70 11.97
C ASN A 59 8.95 -11.89 13.09
N LYS A 60 7.72 -11.39 12.89
CA LYS A 60 6.61 -11.41 13.85
C LYS A 60 5.31 -11.86 13.15
N PRO A 61 5.28 -13.07 12.56
CA PRO A 61 4.15 -13.53 11.76
C PRO A 61 2.84 -13.59 12.55
N ASP A 62 2.90 -13.86 13.85
CA ASP A 62 1.73 -13.97 14.73
C ASP A 62 1.28 -12.62 15.33
N SER A 63 1.89 -11.50 14.95
CA SER A 63 1.50 -10.19 15.47
C SER A 63 0.22 -9.67 14.80
N GLU A 64 -0.59 -8.92 15.56
CA GLU A 64 -1.81 -8.28 15.03
C GLU A 64 -1.51 -7.40 13.81
N LYS A 65 -0.36 -6.71 13.80
CA LYS A 65 0.07 -5.89 12.66
C LYS A 65 0.44 -6.74 11.44
N ALA A 66 0.99 -7.93 11.62
CA ALA A 66 1.30 -8.82 10.51
C ALA A 66 0.00 -9.42 9.93
N ALA A 67 -0.92 -9.81 10.80
CA ALA A 67 -2.27 -10.23 10.39
C ALA A 67 -2.99 -9.11 9.62
N LYS A 68 -2.92 -7.85 10.09
CA LYS A 68 -3.54 -6.72 9.39
C LYS A 68 -2.89 -6.43 8.03
N GLU A 69 -1.56 -6.50 7.93
CA GLU A 69 -0.89 -6.34 6.63
C GLU A 69 -1.28 -7.46 5.65
N MET A 70 -1.42 -8.70 6.12
CA MET A 70 -1.92 -9.81 5.30
C MET A 70 -3.37 -9.56 4.82
N GLU A 71 -4.25 -9.05 5.70
CA GLU A 71 -5.61 -8.69 5.32
C GLU A 71 -5.63 -7.62 4.20
N VAL A 72 -4.79 -6.59 4.31
CA VAL A 72 -4.64 -5.56 3.27
C VAL A 72 -4.18 -6.17 1.95
N LEU A 73 -3.22 -7.10 1.97
CA LEU A 73 -2.73 -7.79 0.78
C LEU A 73 -3.83 -8.64 0.13
N VAL A 74 -4.55 -9.44 0.93
CA VAL A 74 -5.65 -10.31 0.45
C VAL A 74 -6.75 -9.47 -0.19
N ASN A 75 -7.18 -8.40 0.48
CA ASN A 75 -8.22 -7.50 -0.05
C ASN A 75 -7.77 -6.87 -1.37
N PHE A 76 -6.51 -6.41 -1.46
CA PHE A 76 -5.96 -5.82 -2.68
C PHE A 76 -6.00 -6.82 -3.85
N ILE A 77 -5.53 -8.06 -3.61
CA ILE A 77 -5.45 -9.11 -4.64
C ILE A 77 -6.84 -9.56 -5.09
N ASN A 78 -7.78 -9.75 -4.17
CA ASN A 78 -9.14 -10.16 -4.49
C ASN A 78 -9.97 -9.04 -5.15
N GLY A 79 -9.52 -7.78 -5.03
CA GLY A 79 -10.29 -6.62 -5.51
C GLY A 79 -11.40 -6.20 -4.56
N ASP A 80 -11.37 -6.68 -3.31
CA ASP A 80 -12.35 -6.32 -2.29
C ASP A 80 -12.11 -4.86 -1.89
N GLN A 81 -13.09 -4.01 -2.17
CA GLN A 81 -13.14 -2.66 -1.59
C GLN A 81 -13.31 -2.87 -0.08
N VAL A 82 -12.40 -2.32 0.74
CA VAL A 82 -12.68 -2.17 2.17
C VAL A 82 -13.92 -1.30 2.27
N SER A 83 -15.07 -1.92 2.53
CA SER A 83 -16.33 -1.22 2.72
C SER A 83 -16.09 -0.22 3.85
N ASN A 84 -16.10 1.07 3.53
CA ASN A 84 -15.99 2.12 4.53
C ASN A 84 -17.28 2.14 5.35
N THR A 85 -17.41 1.23 6.31
CA THR A 85 -18.48 1.25 7.31
C THR A 85 -18.03 2.13 8.47
N ALA A 86 -17.99 3.43 8.22
CA ALA A 86 -18.04 4.44 9.27
C ALA A 86 -18.87 5.64 8.79
N SER A 87 -20.05 5.75 9.42
CA SER A 87 -20.90 6.94 9.50
C SER A 87 -21.89 7.19 8.35
N ARG A 88 -23.01 6.45 8.43
CA ARG A 88 -24.33 6.99 8.13
C ARG A 88 -25.23 6.71 9.33
N MET A 89 -25.23 7.62 10.30
CA MET A 89 -26.27 7.73 11.32
C MET A 89 -26.54 9.22 11.51
N ASP A 90 -27.35 9.76 10.61
CA ASP A 90 -28.23 10.89 10.89
C ASP A 90 -29.62 10.30 11.17
N ALA A 91 -30.08 10.40 12.42
CA ALA A 91 -31.47 10.45 12.87
C ALA A 91 -31.50 10.81 14.36
#